data_AF-A0A524GYL7-F1
#
_entry.id   AF-A0A524GYL7-F1
#
_cell.length_a   1.000
_cell.length_b   1.000
_cell.length_c   1.000
_cell.angle_alpha   90.00
_cell.angle_beta   90.00
_cell.angle_gamma   90.00
#
_symmetry.space_group_name_H-M   'P 1'
#
loop_
_entity.id
_entity.type
_entity.pdbx_description
1 polymer ?
#
loop_
_entity_poly.entity_id
_entity_poly.type
_entity_poly.pdbx_seq_one_letter_code
_entity_poly.pdbx_strand_id
1 'polypeptide(L)'
;MAVIGKKILWNGKFLRAVLINYNVRCNSSNSVEPRDWEAFERINCDGIIGIVPFTDNDEVILIRQFRPPINGFVIELPAGLVDPGENFEEAVRRELIEETGYEAG
;
A
#
# COMPACT_ATOMS: atom_id res chain seq x y z
N MET A 1 -1.03 -19.09 -13.18
CA MET A 1 -1.96 -18.69 -12.10
C MET A 1 -2.67 -17.46 -12.59
N ALA A 2 -4.00 -17.47 -12.59
CA ALA A 2 -4.79 -16.33 -13.06
C ALA A 2 -5.94 -16.10 -12.09
N VAL A 3 -6.19 -14.84 -11.74
CA VAL A 3 -7.40 -14.43 -11.04
C VAL A 3 -8.57 -14.61 -12.00
N ILE A 4 -9.61 -15.32 -11.57
CA ILE A 4 -10.79 -15.63 -12.36
C ILE A 4 -12.01 -14.81 -11.92
N GLY A 5 -12.00 -14.28 -10.70
CA GLY A 5 -13.09 -13.49 -10.18
C GLY A 5 -12.74 -12.74 -8.91
N LYS A 6 -13.56 -11.73 -8.59
CA LYS A 6 -13.47 -10.98 -7.35
C LYS A 6 -14.88 -10.61 -6.88
N LYS A 7 -15.19 -10.91 -5.63
CA LYS A 7 -16.46 -10.54 -4.97
C LYS A 7 -16.17 -9.60 -3.81
N ILE A 8 -16.88 -8.48 -3.73
CA ILE A 8 -16.82 -7.59 -2.56
C ILE A 8 -17.60 -8.25 -1.43
N LEU A 9 -16.95 -8.45 -0.28
CA LEU A 9 -17.56 -8.97 0.94
C LEU A 9 -18.04 -7.85 1.86
N TRP A 10 -17.26 -6.77 1.93
CA TRP A 10 -17.56 -5.58 2.73
C TRP A 10 -16.92 -4.34 2.10
N ASN A 11 -17.59 -3.20 2.18
CA ASN A 11 -17.11 -1.93 1.64
C ASN A 11 -17.18 -0.84 2.72
N GLY A 12 -16.02 -0.36 3.16
CA GLY A 12 -15.90 0.68 4.18
C GLY A 12 -15.61 2.05 3.59
N LYS A 13 -15.14 2.97 4.45
CA LYS A 13 -14.71 4.32 4.05
C LYS A 13 -13.29 4.37 3.47
N PHE A 14 -12.37 3.56 4.02
CA PHE A 14 -10.94 3.57 3.65
C PHE A 14 -10.46 2.26 3.03
N LEU A 15 -11.16 1.16 3.29
CA LEU A 15 -10.81 -0.19 2.87
C LEU A 15 -12.06 -0.92 2.38
N ARG A 16 -11.85 -1.92 1.52
CA ARG A 16 -12.85 -2.94 1.20
C ARG A 16 -12.27 -4.34 1.38
N ALA A 17 -13.10 -5.28 1.85
CA ALA A 17 -12.76 -6.69 1.93
C ALA A 17 -13.27 -7.41 0.67
N VAL A 18 -12.43 -8.23 0.05
CA VAL A 18 -12.73 -8.94 -1.19
C VAL A 18 -12.39 -10.42 -1.08
N LEU A 19 -13.21 -11.25 -1.69
CA LEU A 19 -12.91 -12.65 -1.96
C LEU A 19 -12.38 -12.75 -3.39
N ILE A 20 -11.12 -13.14 -3.53
CA ILE A 20 -10.45 -13.34 -4.81
C ILE A 20 -10.53 -14.81 -5.16
N ASN A 21 -11.08 -15.12 -6.32
CA ASN A 21 -11.09 -16.48 -6.85
C ASN A 21 -9.96 -16.58 -7.88
N TYR A 22 -9.11 -17.61 -7.76
CA TYR A 22 -7.97 -17.79 -8.66
C TYR A 22 -7.65 -19.27 -8.91
N ASN A 23 -7.06 -19.55 -10.06
CA ASN A 23 -6.67 -20.90 -10.46
C ASN A 23 -5.26 -21.24 -9.98
N VAL A 24 -5.15 -22.34 -9.24
CA VAL A 24 -3.89 -22.93 -8.79
C VAL A 24 -3.60 -24.19 -9.58
N ARG A 25 -2.37 -24.33 -10.07
CA ARG A 25 -1.90 -25.58 -10.67
C ARG A 25 -1.41 -26.48 -9.54
N CYS A 26 -1.97 -27.68 -9.45
CA CYS A 26 -1.46 -28.71 -8.56
C CYS A 26 -0.33 -29.47 -9.28
N ASN A 27 0.88 -29.41 -8.73
CA ASN A 27 2.06 -30.00 -9.38
C ASN A 27 2.05 -31.53 -9.37
N SER A 28 1.42 -32.17 -8.37
CA SER A 28 1.38 -33.63 -8.25
C SER A 28 0.39 -34.29 -9.22
N SER A 29 -0.76 -33.65 -9.47
CA SER A 29 -1.81 -34.17 -10.36
C SER A 29 -1.83 -33.51 -11.74
N ASN A 30 -1.04 -32.45 -11.94
CA ASN A 30 -1.10 -31.55 -13.09
C ASN A 30 -2.52 -30.97 -13.36
N SER A 31 -3.40 -30.98 -12.34
CA SER A 31 -4.75 -30.40 -12.40
C SER A 31 -4.70 -28.88 -12.16
N VAL A 32 -5.74 -28.19 -12.63
CA VAL A 32 -6.00 -26.78 -12.28
C VAL A 32 -7.26 -26.75 -11.43
N GLU A 33 -7.14 -26.20 -10.22
CA GLU A 33 -8.24 -26.14 -9.25
C GLU A 33 -8.50 -24.69 -8.81
N PRO A 34 -9.77 -24.29 -8.68
CA PRO A 34 -10.11 -22.97 -8.17
C PRO A 34 -9.85 -22.90 -6.66
N ARG A 35 -9.38 -21.75 -6.20
CA ARG A 35 -9.25 -21.42 -4.78
C ARG A 35 -9.74 -20.01 -4.50
N ASP A 36 -10.15 -19.83 -3.25
CA ASP A 36 -10.56 -18.54 -2.71
C ASP A 36 -9.47 -17.96 -1.82
N TRP A 37 -9.36 -16.63 -1.82
CA TRP A 37 -8.46 -15.87 -0.96
C TRP A 37 -9.15 -14.62 -0.46
N GLU A 38 -9.14 -14.41 0.85
CA GLU A 38 -9.63 -13.17 1.46
C GLU A 38 -8.52 -12.12 1.43
N ALA A 39 -8.86 -10.91 0.98
CA ALA A 39 -7.93 -9.79 0.91
C ALA A 39 -8.62 -8.47 1.26
N PHE A 40 -7.79 -7.46 1.58
CA PHE A 40 -8.23 -6.08 1.75
C PHE A 40 -7.60 -5.20 0.67
N GLU A 41 -8.35 -4.21 0.21
CA GLU A 41 -7.89 -3.22 -0.76
C GLU A 41 -8.17 -1.81 -0.22
N ARG A 42 -7.24 -0.88 -0.42
CA ARG A 42 -7.53 0.55 -0.25
C ARG A 42 -8.48 1.02 -1.34
N ILE A 43 -9.28 2.01 -0.99
CA ILE A 43 -10.20 2.70 -1.89
C ILE A 43 -9.94 4.20 -1.82
N ASN A 44 -10.37 4.95 -2.85
CA ASN A 44 -10.21 6.41 -2.94
C ASN A 44 -8.74 6.88 -3.00
N CYS A 45 -7.84 6.08 -3.57
CA CYS A 45 -6.46 6.46 -3.85
C CYS A 45 -6.00 5.75 -5.13
N ASP A 46 -5.07 6.36 -5.86
CA ASP A 46 -4.48 5.75 -7.06
C ASP A 46 -3.20 4.97 -6.75
N GLY A 47 -2.70 5.09 -5.52
CA GLY A 47 -1.51 4.37 -5.08
C GLY A 47 -1.11 4.68 -3.64
N ILE A 48 0.00 4.08 -3.24
CA ILE A 48 0.69 4.36 -1.97
C ILE A 48 2.16 4.51 -2.31
N ILE A 49 2.81 5.53 -1.76
CA ILE A 49 4.25 5.74 -1.88
C ILE A 49 4.93 5.51 -0.53
N GLY A 50 6.18 5.08 -0.59
CA GLY A 50 7.12 5.10 0.54
C GLY A 50 8.41 5.74 0.07
N ILE A 51 8.96 6.64 0.88
CA ILE A 51 10.06 7.51 0.50
C ILE A 51 11.28 7.10 1.32
N VAL A 52 12.44 6.94 0.66
CA VAL A 52 13.72 6.72 1.35
C VAL A 52 14.60 7.95 1.14
N PRO A 53 14.38 9.02 1.93
CA PRO A 53 15.14 10.26 1.77
C PRO A 53 16.53 10.14 2.40
N PHE A 54 17.57 10.52 1.64
CA PHE A 54 18.94 10.65 2.13
C PHE A 54 19.30 12.13 2.26
N THR A 55 19.97 12.49 3.35
CA THR A 55 20.60 13.81 3.51
C THR A 55 21.98 13.84 2.85
N ASP A 56 22.55 15.04 2.69
CA ASP A 56 23.93 15.22 2.19
C ASP A 56 25.00 14.55 3.09
N ASN A 57 24.63 14.15 4.31
CA ASN A 57 25.50 13.45 5.24
C ASN A 57 25.31 11.92 5.21
N ASP A 58 24.64 11.38 4.19
CA ASP A 58 24.29 9.96 4.05
C ASP A 58 23.39 9.42 5.19
N GLU A 59 22.59 10.30 5.81
CA GLU A 59 21.63 9.91 6.84
C GLU A 59 20.23 9.69 6.24
N VAL A 60 19.48 8.73 6.78
CA VAL A 60 18.09 8.48 6.35
C VAL A 60 17.12 9.21 7.28
N ILE A 61 16.22 10.00 6.72
CA ILE A 61 15.16 10.66 7.51
C ILE A 61 14.03 9.67 7.77
N LEU A 62 13.67 9.54 9.04
CA LEU A 62 12.55 8.73 9.53
C LEU A 62 11.58 9.61 10.29
N ILE A 63 10.32 9.19 10.36
CA ILE A 63 9.27 9.86 11.14
C ILE A 63 8.82 8.99 12.31
N ARG A 64 8.24 9.64 13.33
CA ARG A 64 7.60 8.98 14.48
C ARG A 64 6.13 9.34 14.51
N GLN A 65 5.25 8.38 14.22
CA GLN A 65 3.80 8.62 14.18
C GLN A 65 3.00 7.62 15.01
N PHE A 66 1.85 8.06 15.56
CA PHE A 66 0.91 7.16 16.22
C PHE A 66 0.05 6.45 15.17
N ARG A 67 0.05 5.12 15.18
CA ARG A 67 -0.74 4.27 14.27
C ARG A 67 -1.90 3.63 15.02
N PRO A 68 -3.16 4.06 14.77
CA PRO A 68 -4.33 3.46 15.40
C PRO A 68 -4.45 1.93 15.26
N PRO A 69 -4.11 1.29 14.11
CA PRO A 69 -4.23 -0.17 13.97
C PRO A 69 -3.40 -1.00 14.95
N ILE A 70 -2.30 -0.45 15.46
CA ILE A 70 -1.45 -1.11 16.46
C ILE A 70 -1.53 -0.44 17.84
N ASN A 71 -2.34 0.62 17.97
CA ASN A 71 -2.51 1.41 19.18
C ASN A 71 -1.16 1.89 19.78
N GLY A 72 -0.26 2.42 18.97
CA GLY A 72 1.07 2.80 19.42
C GLY A 72 1.84 3.69 18.46
N PHE A 73 2.98 4.19 18.91
CA PHE A 73 3.92 4.93 18.07
C PHE A 73 4.84 3.97 17.31
N VAL A 74 5.08 4.27 16.05
CA VAL A 74 6.05 3.58 15.19
C VAL A 74 7.12 4.55 14.72
N ILE A 75 8.29 4.00 14.39
CA ILE A 75 9.30 4.67 13.56
C ILE A 75 9.20 4.07 12.16
N GLU A 76 9.06 4.92 11.15
CA GLU A 76 8.88 4.49 9.77
C GLU A 76 9.46 5.51 8.78
N LEU A 77 9.56 5.07 7.52
CA LEU A 77 9.84 5.95 6.40
C LEU A 77 8.65 6.89 6.15
N PRO A 78 8.88 8.13 5.67
CA PRO A 78 7.80 8.97 5.18
C PRO A 78 7.02 8.25 4.08
N ALA A 79 5.70 8.33 4.14
CA ALA A 79 4.83 7.54 3.26
C ALA A 79 3.43 8.13 3.20
N GLY A 80 2.83 8.06 2.02
CA GLY A 80 1.54 8.71 1.78
C GLY A 80 0.69 8.00 0.74
N LEU A 81 -0.56 8.45 0.64
CA LEU A 81 -1.45 8.04 -0.42
C LEU A 81 -1.20 8.93 -1.64
N VAL A 82 -1.30 8.32 -2.82
CA VAL A 82 -1.36 9.08 -4.06
C VAL A 82 -2.81 9.47 -4.29
N ASP A 83 -3.06 10.77 -4.34
CA ASP A 83 -4.39 11.30 -4.55
C ASP A 83 -4.91 10.99 -5.95
N PRO A 84 -6.24 10.90 -6.16
CA PRO A 84 -6.78 10.63 -7.49
C PRO A 84 -6.32 11.65 -8.54
N GLY A 85 -5.64 11.16 -9.58
CA GLY A 85 -5.06 11.97 -10.66
C GLY A 85 -3.71 12.63 -10.35
N GLU A 86 -3.17 12.47 -9.13
CA GLU A 86 -1.81 12.88 -8.77
C GLU A 86 -0.79 11.89 -9.34
N ASN A 87 0.33 12.37 -9.87
CA ASN A 87 1.39 11.46 -10.29
C ASN A 87 2.29 11.07 -9.09
N PHE A 88 2.99 9.93 -9.22
CA PHE A 88 3.81 9.42 -8.11
C PHE A 88 4.92 10.37 -7.66
N GLU A 89 5.51 11.15 -8.56
CA GLU A 89 6.61 12.07 -8.24
C GLU A 89 6.11 13.31 -7.48
N GLU A 90 4.95 13.82 -7.86
CA GLU A 90 4.23 14.88 -7.14
C GLU A 90 3.89 14.44 -5.71
N ALA A 91 3.29 13.25 -5.57
CA ALA A 91 2.97 12.68 -4.27
C ALA A 91 4.22 12.54 -3.38
N VAL A 92 5.34 12.08 -3.94
CA VAL A 92 6.61 11.93 -3.20
C VAL A 92 7.11 13.28 -2.68
N ARG A 93 7.11 14.32 -3.53
CA ARG A 93 7.54 15.66 -3.11
C ARG A 93 6.61 16.25 -2.03
N ARG A 94 5.30 16.13 -2.22
CA ARG A 94 4.29 16.64 -1.28
C ARG A 94 4.42 15.98 0.09
N GLU A 95 4.38 14.64 0.14
CA GLU A 95 4.42 13.89 1.40
C GLU A 95 5.76 14.06 2.12
N LEU A 96 6.88 14.16 1.39
CA LEU A 96 8.18 14.43 2.02
C LEU A 96 8.16 15.78 2.76
N ILE A 97 7.65 16.84 2.11
CA ILE A 97 7.56 18.17 2.72
C ILE A 97 6.56 18.17 3.89
N GLU A 98 5.39 17.56 3.72
CA GLU A 98 4.33 17.54 4.74
C GLU A 98 4.73 16.81 6.01
N GLU A 99 5.38 15.65 5.90
CA GLU A 99 5.72 14.82 7.05
C GLU A 99 7.08 15.16 7.69
N THR A 100 8.02 15.70 6.90
CA THR A 100 9.41 15.91 7.37
C THR A 100 9.88 17.37 7.29
N GLY A 101 9.25 18.20 6.46
CA GLY A 101 9.72 19.55 6.15
C GLY A 101 10.91 19.63 5.19
N TYR A 102 11.41 18.50 4.69
CA TYR A 102 12.51 18.45 3.71
C TYR A 102 11.98 18.46 2.28
N GLU A 103 12.78 19.01 1.37
CA GLU A 103 12.50 19.02 -0.07
C GLU A 103 13.56 18.18 -0.79
N ALA A 104 13.13 17.40 -1.79
CA ALA A 104 14.04 16.66 -2.65
C ALA A 104 14.64 17.59 -3.71
N GLY A 105 15.98 17.66 -3.75
CA GLY A 105 16.76 18.46 -4.70
C GLY A 105 17.06 17.76 -6.03
#